data_AF-A0A2J8MYE9-F1
#
_entry.id   AF-A0A2J8MYE9-F1
#
_cell.length_a   1.000
_cell.length_b   1.000
_cell.length_c   1.000
_cell.angle_alpha   90.00
_cell.angle_beta   90.00
_cell.angle_gamma   90.00
#
_symmetry.space_group_name_H-M   'P 1'
#
loop_
_entity.id
_entity.type
_entity.pdbx_description
1 polymer ?
#
loop_
_entity_poly.entity_id
_entity_poly.type
_entity_poly.pdbx_seq_one_letter_code
_entity_poly.pdbx_strand_id
1 'polypeptide(L)'
;PSPESIKRAKEMDLVGLGLHPLFSSRFEEEELQRLRLVDSIKNYRSRADIFSEVVGRKRQRSGPNRGAKRRREEARQRDQEFYIPYRPKDFDSERGLSISGEGGAFEQQAAGAVLDLMGDEAQNLTRGRQQLKWDRKKKRFVGQSGQEDKKKIKTESGR
;
A
#
# COMPACT_ATOMS: atom_id res chain seq x y z
N PRO A 1 -30.84 1.33 -45.21
CA PRO A 1 -29.38 1.27 -45.45
C PRO A 1 -29.01 -0.12 -45.99
N SER A 2 -28.10 -0.22 -46.97
CA SER A 2 -27.69 -1.52 -47.50
C SER A 2 -26.72 -2.23 -46.54
N PRO A 3 -26.74 -3.57 -46.46
CA PRO A 3 -25.82 -4.33 -45.60
C PRO A 3 -24.34 -4.07 -45.92
N GLU A 4 -24.00 -3.87 -47.19
CA GLU A 4 -22.65 -3.52 -47.62
C GLU A 4 -22.22 -2.13 -47.15
N SER A 5 -23.14 -1.16 -47.08
CA SER A 5 -22.84 0.18 -46.58
C SER A 5 -22.47 0.14 -45.08
N ILE A 6 -23.16 -0.68 -44.30
CA ILE A 6 -22.89 -0.86 -42.87
C ILE A 6 -21.54 -1.57 -42.66
N LYS A 7 -21.21 -2.58 -43.47
CA LYS A 7 -19.90 -3.25 -43.41
C LYS A 7 -18.76 -2.29 -43.74
N ARG A 8 -18.87 -1.56 -44.85
CA ARG A 8 -17.89 -0.54 -45.25
C ARG A 8 -17.69 0.51 -44.15
N ALA A 9 -18.77 1.03 -43.57
CA ALA A 9 -18.68 2.03 -42.51
C ALA A 9 -17.96 1.53 -41.24
N LYS A 10 -18.06 0.24 -40.93
CA LYS A 10 -17.38 -0.39 -39.79
C LYS A 10 -15.91 -0.71 -40.05
N GLU A 11 -15.54 -0.92 -41.32
CA GLU A 11 -14.17 -1.21 -41.73
C GLU A 11 -13.33 0.06 -41.97
N MET A 12 -13.97 1.24 -42.01
CA MET A 12 -13.26 2.51 -42.17
C MET A 12 -12.50 2.87 -40.90
N ASP A 13 -11.20 3.13 -41.03
CA ASP A 13 -10.38 3.68 -39.95
C ASP A 13 -10.64 5.18 -39.78
N LEU A 14 -11.53 5.50 -38.85
CA LEU A 14 -11.91 6.88 -38.51
C LEU A 14 -10.86 7.59 -37.66
N VAL A 15 -9.85 6.88 -37.14
CA VAL A 15 -8.84 7.45 -36.23
C VAL A 15 -7.83 8.30 -37.02
N GLY A 16 -7.60 7.98 -38.29
CA GLY A 16 -6.67 8.70 -39.18
C GLY A 16 -7.30 9.81 -40.03
N LEU A 17 -8.62 10.00 -39.98
CA LEU A 17 -9.30 11.03 -40.78
C LEU A 17 -9.18 12.39 -40.11
N GLY A 18 -8.07 13.09 -40.41
CA GLY A 18 -7.84 14.46 -39.97
C GLY A 18 -8.80 15.47 -40.61
N LEU A 19 -8.77 16.70 -40.11
CA LEU A 19 -9.57 17.81 -40.65
C LEU A 19 -9.16 18.10 -42.11
N HIS A 20 -10.15 18.24 -42.98
CA HIS A 20 -9.89 18.56 -44.39
C HIS A 20 -9.23 19.96 -44.51
N PRO A 21 -8.24 20.16 -45.40
CA PRO A 21 -7.49 21.42 -45.51
C PRO A 21 -8.37 22.67 -45.73
N LEU A 22 -9.50 22.51 -46.43
CA LEU A 22 -10.48 23.60 -46.63
C LEU A 22 -11.13 24.09 -45.33
N PHE A 23 -11.23 23.24 -44.31
CA PHE A 23 -11.77 23.61 -43.00
C PHE A 23 -10.66 24.00 -42.01
N SER A 24 -9.40 23.63 -42.30
CA SER A 24 -8.26 23.92 -41.44
C SER A 24 -7.91 25.41 -41.34
N SER A 25 -8.29 26.22 -42.33
CA SER A 25 -8.05 27.68 -42.33
C SER A 25 -9.16 28.49 -41.65
N ARG A 26 -10.33 27.87 -41.41
CA ARG A 26 -11.47 28.50 -40.72
C ARG A 26 -11.60 28.08 -39.25
N PHE A 27 -10.88 27.05 -38.83
CA PHE A 27 -10.94 26.55 -37.46
C PHE A 27 -10.04 27.40 -36.57
N GLU A 28 -10.65 28.09 -35.61
CA GLU A 28 -9.97 28.82 -34.55
C GLU A 28 -9.27 27.87 -33.58
N GLU A 29 -8.27 28.38 -32.87
CA GLU A 29 -7.45 27.62 -31.91
C GLU A 29 -8.29 26.93 -30.83
N GLU A 30 -9.46 27.49 -30.52
CA GLU A 30 -10.45 26.92 -29.60
C GLU A 30 -10.97 25.55 -30.08
N GLU A 31 -11.18 25.38 -31.38
CA GLU A 31 -11.71 24.13 -31.90
C GLU A 31 -10.67 23.00 -31.86
N LEU A 32 -9.38 23.33 -31.95
CA LEU A 32 -8.30 22.38 -31.69
C LEU A 32 -8.29 21.93 -30.22
N GLN A 33 -8.58 22.83 -29.28
CA GLN A 33 -8.73 22.49 -27.87
C GLN A 33 -9.94 21.58 -27.64
N ARG A 34 -11.07 21.85 -28.31
CA ARG A 34 -12.26 20.99 -28.29
C ARG A 34 -11.98 19.60 -28.85
N LEU A 35 -11.23 19.50 -29.94
CA LEU A 35 -10.83 18.21 -30.53
C LEU A 35 -9.97 17.39 -29.56
N ARG A 36 -8.96 18.02 -28.94
CA ARG A 36 -8.12 17.37 -27.92
C ARG A 36 -8.94 16.87 -26.73
N LEU A 37 -9.94 17.63 -26.29
CA LEU A 37 -10.84 17.20 -25.21
C LEU A 37 -11.65 15.97 -25.63
N VAL A 38 -12.24 15.97 -26.82
CA VAL A 38 -13.01 14.83 -27.34
C VAL A 38 -12.15 13.57 -27.46
N ASP A 39 -10.90 13.70 -27.92
CA ASP A 39 -9.96 12.59 -27.98
C ASP A 39 -9.56 12.07 -26.60
N SER A 40 -9.42 12.96 -25.60
CA SER A 40 -9.18 12.56 -24.22
C SER A 40 -10.37 11.81 -23.60
N ILE A 41 -11.61 12.12 -23.99
CA ILE A 41 -12.81 11.42 -23.52
C ILE A 41 -12.88 10.00 -24.11
N LYS A 42 -12.55 9.83 -25.39
CA LYS A 42 -12.52 8.48 -26.02
C LYS A 42 -11.52 7.55 -25.32
N ASN A 43 -10.39 8.11 -24.90
CA ASN A 43 -9.33 7.39 -24.20
C ASN A 43 -9.48 7.40 -22.67
N TYR A 44 -10.49 8.10 -22.14
CA TYR A 44 -10.72 8.16 -20.70
C TYR A 44 -11.15 6.78 -20.17
N ARG A 45 -10.54 6.38 -19.06
CA ARG A 45 -10.86 5.16 -18.33
C ARG A 45 -11.05 5.52 -16.87
N SER A 46 -12.10 4.97 -16.25
CA SER A 46 -12.32 5.19 -14.82
C SER A 46 -11.24 4.49 -14.01
N ARG A 47 -10.90 5.04 -12.84
CA ARG A 47 -9.92 4.44 -11.93
C ARG A 47 -10.27 2.99 -11.60
N ALA A 48 -11.57 2.68 -11.45
CA ALA A 48 -12.04 1.32 -11.20
C ALA A 48 -11.76 0.36 -12.38
N ASP A 49 -11.96 0.82 -13.62
CA ASP A 49 -11.73 0.02 -14.81
C ASP A 49 -10.23 -0.26 -15.04
N ILE A 50 -9.38 0.75 -14.81
CA ILE A 50 -7.91 0.65 -14.94
C ILE A 50 -7.37 -0.46 -14.04
N PHE A 51 -7.81 -0.53 -12.78
CA PHE A 51 -7.39 -1.58 -11.87
C PHE A 51 -7.94 -2.95 -12.26
N SER A 52 -9.14 -3.03 -12.84
CA SER A 52 -9.70 -4.32 -13.26
C SER A 52 -8.92 -5.03 -14.38
N GLU A 53 -8.19 -4.26 -15.20
CA GLU A 53 -7.34 -4.75 -16.28
C GLU A 53 -5.95 -5.15 -15.76
N VAL A 54 -5.29 -4.26 -15.01
CA VAL A 54 -3.91 -4.48 -14.52
C VAL A 54 -3.86 -5.53 -13.41
N VAL A 55 -4.85 -5.58 -12.52
CA VAL A 55 -4.85 -6.51 -11.38
C VAL A 55 -5.50 -7.85 -11.73
N GLY A 56 -5.88 -8.03 -13.00
CA GLY A 56 -6.61 -9.20 -13.49
C GLY A 56 -8.05 -9.21 -12.99
N ARG A 57 -8.98 -9.35 -13.93
CA ARG A 57 -10.40 -9.57 -13.61
C ARG A 57 -10.51 -10.68 -12.57
N LYS A 58 -10.98 -10.35 -11.36
CA LYS A 58 -11.31 -11.31 -10.32
C LYS A 58 -12.34 -12.27 -10.93
N ARG A 59 -11.87 -13.43 -11.40
CA ARG A 59 -12.71 -14.52 -11.91
C ARG A 59 -13.80 -14.73 -10.87
N GLN A 60 -15.05 -14.59 -11.30
CA GLN A 60 -16.22 -15.08 -10.57
C GLN A 60 -15.89 -16.50 -10.10
N ARG A 61 -15.76 -16.67 -8.79
CA ARG A 61 -15.50 -17.97 -8.17
C ARG A 61 -16.81 -18.74 -8.21
N SER A 62 -17.03 -19.51 -9.26
CA SER A 62 -17.89 -20.68 -9.16
C SER A 62 -17.11 -21.77 -8.43
N GLY A 63 -17.54 -22.12 -7.22
CA GLY A 63 -17.17 -23.37 -6.57
C GLY A 63 -18.37 -24.33 -6.56
N PRO A 64 -18.25 -25.56 -6.01
CA PRO A 64 -17.03 -26.25 -5.61
C PRO A 64 -17.01 -27.74 -6.04
N ASN A 65 -15.90 -28.28 -6.58
CA ASN A 65 -15.46 -29.64 -6.19
C ASN A 65 -14.09 -30.06 -6.75
N ARG A 66 -13.29 -30.62 -5.82
CA ARG A 66 -12.39 -31.78 -5.91
C ARG A 66 -11.55 -31.99 -7.18
N GLY A 67 -10.24 -32.09 -6.98
CA GLY A 67 -9.42 -32.94 -7.84
C GLY A 67 -7.92 -32.69 -7.79
N ALA A 68 -7.21 -33.51 -7.01
CA ALA A 68 -5.82 -33.92 -7.19
C ALA A 68 -4.70 -32.87 -7.06
N LYS A 69 -3.98 -32.98 -5.94
CA LYS A 69 -2.54 -32.72 -5.87
C LYS A 69 -1.85 -33.49 -6.99
N ARG A 70 -1.46 -32.81 -8.07
CA ARG A 70 -0.38 -33.27 -8.94
C ARG A 70 0.86 -32.47 -8.57
N ARG A 71 1.74 -33.13 -7.82
CA ARG A 71 3.16 -32.81 -7.73
C ARG A 71 3.69 -32.82 -9.16
N ARG A 72 3.68 -31.66 -9.81
CA ARG A 72 4.36 -31.42 -11.08
C ARG A 72 5.79 -31.02 -10.75
N GLU A 73 6.49 -31.96 -10.13
CA GLU A 73 7.93 -31.97 -10.24
C GLU A 73 8.25 -32.41 -11.67
N GLU A 74 9.25 -31.76 -12.25
CA GLU A 74 9.86 -32.04 -13.54
C GLU A 74 9.13 -31.50 -14.79
N ALA A 75 9.93 -30.92 -15.68
CA ALA A 75 9.60 -30.53 -17.06
C ALA A 75 8.81 -29.23 -17.30
N ARG A 76 9.19 -28.14 -16.66
CA ARG A 76 9.31 -26.88 -17.41
C ARG A 76 10.70 -26.34 -17.14
N GLN A 77 11.56 -26.42 -18.15
CA GLN A 77 12.77 -25.61 -18.20
C GLN A 77 12.31 -24.19 -17.86
N ARG A 78 12.65 -23.72 -16.66
CA ARG A 78 12.29 -22.37 -16.24
C ARG A 78 13.22 -21.49 -17.04
N ASP A 79 12.69 -20.84 -18.06
CA ASP A 79 13.43 -19.85 -18.85
C ASP A 79 13.97 -18.82 -17.87
N GLN A 80 15.29 -18.82 -17.65
CA GLN A 80 15.95 -17.94 -16.68
C GLN A 80 15.68 -16.47 -17.01
N GLU A 81 15.41 -16.19 -18.29
CA GLU A 81 15.19 -14.84 -18.82
C GLU A 81 13.76 -14.31 -18.60
N PHE A 82 12.75 -15.19 -18.43
CA PHE A 82 11.34 -14.76 -18.35
C PHE A 82 10.63 -15.24 -17.08
N TYR A 83 11.29 -16.03 -16.23
CA TYR A 83 10.71 -16.48 -14.98
C TYR A 83 10.76 -15.38 -13.91
N ILE A 84 9.61 -14.78 -13.60
CA ILE A 84 9.46 -13.85 -12.48
C ILE A 84 9.33 -14.66 -11.17
N PRO A 85 10.30 -14.56 -10.24
CA PRO A 85 10.22 -15.28 -8.97
C PRO A 85 9.06 -14.76 -8.12
N TYR A 86 8.36 -15.67 -7.44
CA TYR A 86 7.27 -15.31 -6.52
C TYR A 86 7.75 -14.57 -5.27
N ARG A 87 9.04 -14.66 -4.95
CA ARG A 87 9.67 -13.98 -3.83
C ARG A 87 10.81 -13.10 -4.32
N PRO A 88 10.93 -11.87 -3.81
CA PRO A 88 12.13 -11.07 -4.01
C PRO A 88 13.36 -11.86 -3.60
N LYS A 89 14.47 -11.67 -4.33
CA LYS A 89 15.74 -12.34 -4.06
C LYS A 89 16.25 -12.07 -2.63
N ASP A 90 16.01 -10.86 -2.14
CA ASP A 90 16.54 -10.36 -0.87
C ASP A 90 15.52 -10.41 0.28
N PHE A 91 14.40 -11.15 0.11
CA PHE A 91 13.30 -11.19 1.07
C PHE A 91 13.73 -11.58 2.49
N ASP A 92 14.61 -12.57 2.64
CA ASP A 92 15.06 -13.04 3.94
C ASP A 92 16.05 -12.07 4.59
N SER A 93 16.90 -11.42 3.79
CA SER A 93 17.85 -10.40 4.24
C SER A 93 17.13 -9.14 4.74
N GLU A 94 16.15 -8.66 3.97
CA GLU A 94 15.33 -7.51 4.37
C GLU A 94 14.50 -7.80 5.61
N ARG A 95 13.95 -9.02 5.72
CA ARG A 95 13.19 -9.43 6.91
C ARG A 95 14.04 -9.39 8.17
N GLY A 96 15.30 -9.85 8.11
CA GLY A 96 16.22 -9.83 9.25
C GLY A 96 16.68 -8.42 9.64
N LEU A 97 16.76 -7.50 8.68
CA LEU A 97 17.16 -6.10 8.88
C LEU A 97 15.98 -5.15 9.09
N SER A 98 14.75 -5.65 8.99
CA SER A 98 13.55 -4.82 9.09
C SER A 98 13.38 -4.24 10.50
N ILE A 99 13.18 -2.92 10.57
CA ILE A 99 12.92 -2.17 11.81
C ILE A 99 11.46 -2.33 12.27
N SER A 100 10.57 -2.75 11.35
CA SER A 100 9.10 -2.80 11.56
C SER A 100 8.59 -4.13 12.14
N GLY A 101 9.48 -5.09 12.42
CA GLY A 101 9.12 -6.37 13.03
C GLY A 101 9.07 -6.29 14.56
N GLU A 102 8.05 -6.89 15.19
CA GLU A 102 8.01 -7.08 16.64
C GLU A 102 9.22 -7.93 17.07
N GLY A 103 10.14 -7.35 17.85
CA GLY A 103 11.39 -7.99 18.25
C GLY A 103 12.48 -8.02 17.16
N GLY A 104 12.48 -7.05 16.24
CA GLY A 104 13.48 -6.93 15.16
C GLY A 104 14.93 -6.80 15.65
N ALA A 105 15.89 -7.13 14.78
CA ALA A 105 17.32 -7.13 15.11
C ALA A 105 17.83 -5.77 15.63
N PHE A 106 17.26 -4.66 15.13
CA PHE A 106 17.57 -3.32 15.60
C PHE A 106 17.12 -3.09 17.06
N GLU A 107 15.93 -3.54 17.44
CA GLU A 107 15.42 -3.41 18.82
C GLU A 107 16.28 -4.23 19.79
N GLN A 108 16.69 -5.44 19.39
CA GLN A 108 17.56 -6.30 20.19
C GLN A 108 18.97 -5.70 20.35
N GLN A 109 19.55 -5.19 19.25
CA GLN A 109 20.86 -4.52 19.28
C GLN A 109 20.83 -3.22 20.06
N ALA A 110 19.79 -2.41 19.88
CA ALA A 110 19.60 -1.17 20.63
C ALA A 110 19.45 -1.45 22.12
N ALA A 111 18.64 -2.45 22.52
CA ALA A 111 18.46 -2.84 23.92
C ALA A 111 19.78 -3.25 24.59
N GLY A 112 20.66 -3.97 23.88
CA GLY A 112 21.98 -4.36 24.41
C GLY A 112 23.03 -3.24 24.40
N ALA A 113 22.87 -2.23 23.55
CA ALA A 113 23.78 -1.09 23.43
C ALA A 113 23.40 0.12 24.30
N VAL A 114 22.25 0.09 24.99
CA VAL A 114 21.89 1.15 25.95
C VAL A 114 22.77 1.02 27.19
N LEU A 115 23.76 1.89 27.30
CA LEU A 115 24.53 2.08 28.53
C LEU A 115 23.74 3.01 29.47
N ASP A 116 23.12 2.45 30.51
CA ASP A 116 22.44 3.25 31.54
C ASP A 116 23.42 3.64 32.66
N LEU A 117 23.86 4.90 32.62
CA LEU A 117 24.73 5.51 33.63
C LEU A 117 23.96 6.00 34.87
N MET A 118 22.62 5.88 34.89
CA MET A 118 21.78 6.38 35.97
C MET A 118 21.42 5.31 37.02
N GLY A 119 21.87 4.06 36.85
CA GLY A 119 21.52 2.92 37.69
C GLY A 119 22.28 2.75 39.01
N ASP A 120 23.35 3.53 39.25
CA ASP A 120 24.29 3.31 40.37
C ASP A 120 23.98 4.13 41.64
N GLU A 121 22.82 4.79 41.68
CA GLU A 121 22.37 5.59 42.82
C GLU A 121 21.00 5.09 43.30
N ALA A 122 20.88 4.75 44.59
CA ALA A 122 19.69 4.10 45.16
C ALA A 122 18.37 4.89 44.95
N GLN A 123 18.45 6.20 44.71
CA GLN A 123 17.30 7.06 44.40
C GLN A 123 16.78 6.89 42.95
N ASN A 124 17.60 6.42 42.01
CA ASN A 124 17.19 6.25 40.61
C ASN A 124 16.49 4.90 40.37
N LEU A 125 16.77 3.88 41.20
CA LEU A 125 16.13 2.56 41.13
C LEU A 125 14.60 2.63 41.32
N THR A 126 14.12 3.57 42.13
CA THR A 126 12.68 3.80 42.38
C THR A 126 12.01 4.62 41.29
N ARG A 127 12.76 5.43 40.51
CA ARG A 127 12.24 6.17 39.35
C ARG A 127 12.10 5.28 38.11
N GLY A 128 13.03 4.35 37.90
CA GLY A 128 12.95 3.36 36.81
C GLY A 128 11.71 2.46 36.90
N ARG A 129 11.15 2.27 38.11
CA ARG A 129 9.89 1.55 38.34
C ARG A 129 8.63 2.36 38.01
N GLN A 130 8.74 3.68 37.89
CA GLN A 130 7.61 4.59 37.62
C GLN A 130 7.46 4.86 36.12
N GLN A 131 7.50 3.81 35.30
CA GLN A 131 7.26 3.95 33.86
C GLN A 131 5.80 4.34 33.62
N LEU A 132 5.62 5.49 32.98
CA LEU A 132 4.33 6.04 32.60
C LEU A 132 3.97 5.52 31.19
N LYS A 133 2.85 4.82 31.08
CA LYS A 133 2.34 4.30 29.81
C LYS A 133 1.38 5.30 29.18
N TRP A 134 1.55 5.60 27.90
CA TRP A 134 0.59 6.40 27.17
C TRP A 134 -0.74 5.65 26.97
N ASP A 135 -1.83 6.14 27.55
CA ASP A 135 -3.18 5.65 27.26
C ASP A 135 -3.71 6.30 25.98
N ARG A 136 -3.77 5.54 24.89
CA ARG A 136 -4.22 6.02 23.57
C ARG A 136 -5.64 6.57 23.57
N LYS A 137 -6.51 6.08 24.47
CA LYS A 137 -7.92 6.48 24.58
C LYS A 137 -8.06 7.75 25.43
N LYS A 138 -7.36 7.81 26.57
CA LYS A 138 -7.39 8.98 27.47
C LYS A 138 -6.42 10.10 27.08
N LYS A 139 -5.58 9.87 26.05
CA LYS A 139 -4.56 10.80 25.52
C LYS A 139 -3.72 11.43 26.64
N ARG A 140 -3.33 10.60 27.61
CA ARG A 140 -2.52 11.00 28.76
C ARG A 140 -1.65 9.83 29.20
N PHE A 141 -0.55 10.16 29.87
CA PHE A 141 0.32 9.19 30.52
C PHE A 141 -0.33 8.65 31.80
N VAL A 142 -0.34 7.33 31.99
CA VAL A 142 -0.93 6.62 33.13
C VAL A 142 0.10 5.63 33.69
N GLY A 143 0.28 5.61 35.02
CA GLY A 143 1.22 4.69 35.67
C GLY A 143 0.81 3.22 35.53
N GLN A 144 1.79 2.34 35.35
CA GLN A 144 1.55 0.90 35.15
C GLN A 144 1.11 0.17 36.44
N SER A 145 1.43 0.72 37.61
CA SER A 145 0.93 0.21 38.89
C SER A 145 -0.42 0.83 39.21
N GLY A 146 -1.46 -0.01 39.35
CA GLY A 146 -2.78 0.36 39.87
C GLY A 146 -2.79 0.83 41.33
N GLN A 147 -1.78 1.59 41.76
CA GLN A 147 -1.88 2.44 42.94
C GLN A 147 -2.57 3.72 42.53
N GLU A 148 -3.91 3.62 42.51
CA GLU A 148 -4.79 4.78 42.58
C GLU A 148 -4.30 5.76 43.65
N ASP A 149 -4.08 6.99 43.21
CA ASP A 149 -4.30 8.24 43.93
C ASP A 149 -4.48 8.11 45.45
N LYS A 150 -3.36 7.95 46.18
CA LYS A 150 -3.30 8.22 47.62
C LYS A 150 -2.19 9.21 47.94
N LYS A 151 -2.18 10.37 47.27
CA LYS A 151 -1.52 11.55 47.83
C LYS A 151 -2.47 12.20 48.84
N LYS A 152 -2.52 11.64 50.05
CA LYS A 152 -3.06 12.38 51.21
C LYS A 152 -2.03 13.45 51.55
N ILE A 153 -2.32 14.70 51.22
CA ILE A 153 -1.56 15.84 51.77
C ILE A 153 -1.87 15.86 53.26
N LYS A 154 -0.89 15.49 54.08
CA LYS A 154 -0.99 15.62 55.54
C LYS A 154 -0.52 17.04 55.85
N THR A 155 -1.47 17.98 55.91
CA THR A 155 -1.17 19.32 56.44
C THR A 155 -0.87 19.16 57.93
N GLU A 156 0.25 19.72 58.38
CA GLU A 156 0.76 19.69 59.74
C GLU A 156 -0.09 20.44 60.80
N SER A 157 -1.35 20.78 60.51
CA SER A 157 -2.23 21.42 61.48
C SER A 157 -2.90 20.38 62.37
N GLY A 158 -2.32 20.14 63.54
CA GLY A 158 -2.84 19.21 64.54
C GLY A 158 -2.17 19.36 65.90
N ARG A 159 -2.54 20.45 66.60
CA ARG A 159 -2.15 20.90 67.96
C ARG A 159 -0.74 21.45 68.14
#